data_AF-A0AAV0BWG3-F1
#
_entry.id   AF-A0AAV0BWG3-F1
#
_cell.length_a   1.000
_cell.length_b   1.000
_cell.length_c   1.000
_cell.angle_alpha   90.00
_cell.angle_beta   90.00
_cell.angle_gamma   90.00
#
_symmetry.space_group_name_H-M   'P 1'
#
loop_
_entity.id
_entity.type
_entity.pdbx_description
1 polymer ?
#
loop_
_entity_poly.entity_id
_entity_poly.type
_entity_poly.pdbx_seq_one_letter_code
_entity_poly.pdbx_strand_id
1 'polypeptide(L)'
;NSLGLQNKKTAELILEELNLWAERAVNGHFDHPYGRNWKYICDLVNPTLAYLVATSPDEVACTGSLTTNLHLMMTTFYRPTKQRYKILFEKNCFPSDMYAFTSQAKLHGLDPKDALLMMSPRPGEYTLRTEDILSTIHRESIALIIFPGVKFYTGQVFPMKQITMVGHQYSCVVGFKLAPAVGNIVLELNSWKVDFDCWCSYKYLNAGPGAIAGIFLHEDWFNDSTKIGGPNGRSRSVFFFRGLLNSGYFEIQLPSYCSSNVTNTGQNSVARIESMRATPFRAVNSVARIESMRATLFTALEALAGYFRI
;
A
#
# COMPACT_ATOMS: atom_id res chain seq x y z
N ASN A 1 -2.25 12.56 -6.57
CA ASN A 1 -1.28 11.70 -5.85
C ASN A 1 -1.23 11.96 -4.34
N SER A 2 -1.84 13.04 -3.80
CA SER A 2 -1.83 13.35 -2.37
C SER A 2 -3.18 13.10 -1.69
N LEU A 3 -4.28 13.56 -2.31
CA LEU A 3 -5.66 13.23 -1.94
C LEU A 3 -6.40 12.86 -3.21
N GLY A 4 -7.00 11.67 -3.23
CA GLY A 4 -7.75 11.16 -4.37
C GLY A 4 -9.10 11.87 -4.56
N LEU A 5 -9.65 11.80 -5.78
CA LEU A 5 -10.96 12.37 -6.07
C LEU A 5 -12.06 11.57 -5.36
N GLN A 6 -13.08 12.24 -4.84
CA GLN A 6 -14.17 11.58 -4.13
C GLN A 6 -15.01 10.71 -5.09
N ASN A 7 -15.30 9.48 -4.69
CA ASN A 7 -16.24 8.62 -5.42
C ASN A 7 -17.67 9.19 -5.27
N LYS A 8 -18.46 9.19 -6.35
CA LYS A 8 -19.84 9.70 -6.33
C LYS A 8 -20.74 9.01 -5.29
N LYS A 9 -20.45 7.74 -4.94
CA LYS A 9 -21.19 6.97 -3.93
C LYS A 9 -20.73 7.21 -2.49
N THR A 10 -19.64 7.95 -2.27
CA THR A 10 -19.06 8.14 -0.93
C THR A 10 -20.08 8.70 0.07
N ALA A 11 -20.82 9.75 -0.31
CA ALA A 11 -21.78 10.38 0.58
C ALA A 11 -22.95 9.44 0.95
N GLU A 12 -23.49 8.75 -0.07
CA GLU A 12 -24.56 7.76 0.09
C GLU A 12 -24.16 6.65 1.08
N LEU A 13 -22.99 6.04 0.87
CA LEU A 13 -22.51 4.94 1.72
C LEU A 13 -22.25 5.36 3.17
N ILE A 14 -21.74 6.58 3.40
CA ILE A 14 -21.55 7.10 4.75
C ILE A 14 -22.91 7.28 5.43
N LEU A 15 -23.88 7.88 4.73
CA LEU A 15 -25.23 8.09 5.27
C LEU A 15 -25.93 6.76 5.58
N GLU A 16 -25.74 5.73 4.75
CA GLU A 16 -26.24 4.38 5.03
C GLU A 16 -25.71 3.82 6.36
N GLU A 17 -24.42 3.98 6.65
CA GLU A 17 -23.84 3.51 7.92
C GLU A 17 -24.32 4.33 9.12
N LEU A 18 -24.47 5.65 8.96
CA LEU A 18 -24.97 6.52 10.02
C LEU A 18 -26.44 6.22 10.34
N ASN A 19 -27.27 6.01 9.33
CA ASN A 19 -28.67 5.62 9.51
C ASN A 19 -28.76 4.24 10.17
N LEU A 20 -27.96 3.27 9.71
CA LEU A 20 -27.92 1.94 10.32
C LEU A 20 -27.51 2.01 11.79
N TRP A 21 -26.52 2.83 12.13
CA TRP A 21 -26.10 3.02 13.51
C TRP A 21 -27.23 3.59 14.36
N ALA A 22 -27.93 4.62 13.87
CA ALA A 22 -29.07 5.21 14.56
C ALA A 22 -30.23 4.22 14.76
N GLU A 23 -30.49 3.35 13.79
CA GLU A 23 -31.62 2.41 13.82
C GLU A 23 -31.34 1.12 14.59
N ARG A 24 -30.11 0.60 14.53
CA ARG A 24 -29.79 -0.76 14.97
C ARG A 24 -28.69 -0.85 16.03
N ALA A 25 -27.94 0.23 16.27
CA ALA A 25 -26.83 0.27 17.21
C ALA A 25 -25.89 -0.96 17.05
N VAL A 26 -25.60 -1.67 18.13
CA VAL A 26 -24.70 -2.85 18.14
C VAL A 26 -25.14 -3.96 17.16
N ASN A 27 -26.42 -4.04 16.80
CA ASN A 27 -26.90 -5.07 15.88
C ASN A 27 -26.37 -4.89 14.45
N GLY A 28 -25.86 -3.70 14.08
CA GLY A 28 -25.17 -3.49 12.80
C GLY A 28 -23.94 -4.39 12.58
N HIS A 29 -23.38 -4.97 13.65
CA HIS A 29 -22.34 -5.99 13.55
C HIS A 29 -22.80 -7.30 12.90
N PHE A 30 -24.08 -7.64 12.98
CA PHE A 30 -24.60 -8.96 12.64
C PHE A 30 -25.72 -8.92 11.61
N ASP A 31 -26.51 -7.85 11.60
CA ASP A 31 -27.70 -7.69 10.77
C ASP A 31 -27.67 -6.34 10.04
N HIS A 32 -26.89 -6.30 8.96
CA HIS A 32 -26.72 -5.15 8.07
C HIS A 32 -27.54 -5.34 6.78
N PRO A 33 -28.47 -4.42 6.43
CA PRO A 33 -29.41 -4.59 5.31
C PRO A 33 -28.73 -4.72 3.94
N TYR A 34 -27.56 -4.10 3.77
CA TYR A 34 -26.74 -4.19 2.56
C TYR A 34 -25.66 -5.29 2.59
N GLY A 35 -25.70 -6.21 3.58
CA GLY A 35 -24.73 -7.30 3.71
C GLY A 35 -23.31 -6.87 4.15
N ARG A 36 -23.14 -5.64 4.66
CA ARG A 36 -21.86 -5.08 5.11
C ARG A 36 -21.71 -5.15 6.63
N ASN A 37 -22.00 -6.32 7.21
CA ASN A 37 -21.92 -6.57 8.64
C ASN A 37 -20.59 -6.07 9.21
N TRP A 38 -20.63 -5.17 10.21
CA TRP A 38 -19.42 -4.51 10.72
C TRP A 38 -18.37 -5.50 11.24
N LYS A 39 -18.81 -6.64 11.80
CA LYS A 39 -17.92 -7.71 12.26
C LYS A 39 -17.04 -8.28 11.14
N TYR A 40 -17.54 -8.34 9.90
CA TYR A 40 -16.88 -8.96 8.76
C TYR A 40 -16.50 -7.94 7.69
N ILE A 41 -16.53 -6.64 8.01
CA ILE A 41 -16.34 -5.58 7.01
C ILE A 41 -14.99 -5.69 6.30
N CYS A 42 -13.93 -6.02 7.04
CA CYS A 42 -12.60 -6.21 6.47
C CYS A 42 -12.55 -7.39 5.50
N ASP A 43 -13.37 -8.42 5.71
CA ASP A 43 -13.41 -9.62 4.86
C ASP A 43 -13.98 -9.31 3.47
N LEU A 44 -14.79 -8.24 3.37
CA LEU A 44 -15.30 -7.72 2.10
C LEU A 44 -14.29 -6.84 1.35
N VAL A 45 -13.31 -6.28 2.05
CA VAL A 45 -12.33 -5.31 1.51
C VAL A 45 -11.01 -5.97 1.17
N ASN A 46 -10.58 -6.93 1.98
CA ASN A 46 -9.30 -7.63 1.83
C ASN A 46 -9.10 -8.27 0.43
N PRO A 47 -10.11 -8.90 -0.21
CA PRO A 47 -9.93 -9.46 -1.56
C PRO A 47 -9.53 -8.40 -2.60
N THR A 48 -10.14 -7.22 -2.55
CA THR A 48 -9.81 -6.13 -3.48
C THR A 48 -8.42 -5.55 -3.18
N LEU A 49 -8.06 -5.43 -1.89
CA LEU A 49 -6.71 -5.04 -1.49
C LEU A 49 -5.65 -6.02 -1.95
N ALA A 50 -5.92 -7.31 -1.80
CA ALA A 50 -5.02 -8.38 -2.19
C ALA A 50 -4.77 -8.38 -3.70
N TYR A 51 -5.81 -8.14 -4.49
CA TYR A 51 -5.70 -7.97 -5.94
C TYR A 51 -4.77 -6.81 -6.32
N LEU A 52 -4.90 -5.64 -5.67
CA LEU A 52 -4.10 -4.44 -6.00
C LEU A 52 -2.60 -4.59 -5.74
N VAL A 53 -2.21 -5.57 -4.90
CA VAL A 53 -0.80 -5.85 -4.59
C VAL A 53 -0.36 -7.26 -5.01
N ALA A 54 -1.19 -7.93 -5.82
CA ALA A 54 -1.09 -9.29 -6.33
C ALA A 54 -0.63 -10.32 -5.28
N THR A 55 -1.53 -10.58 -4.33
CA THR A 55 -1.31 -11.45 -3.19
C THR A 55 -2.58 -12.19 -2.77
N SER A 56 -2.51 -13.05 -1.75
CA SER A 56 -3.68 -13.69 -1.15
C SER A 56 -4.45 -12.74 -0.21
N PRO A 57 -5.79 -12.83 -0.12
CA PRO A 57 -6.58 -12.11 0.90
C PRO A 57 -6.16 -12.40 2.35
N ASP A 58 -5.50 -13.53 2.58
CA ASP A 58 -4.96 -13.90 3.89
C ASP A 58 -3.66 -13.16 4.23
N GLU A 59 -2.99 -12.51 3.26
CA GLU A 59 -1.73 -11.77 3.44
C GLU A 59 -1.93 -10.25 3.60
N VAL A 60 -3.17 -9.76 3.55
CA VAL A 60 -3.49 -8.33 3.68
C VAL A 60 -4.50 -8.04 4.77
N ALA A 61 -4.43 -6.85 5.35
CA ALA A 61 -5.47 -6.34 6.24
C ALA A 61 -5.70 -4.85 6.05
N CYS A 62 -6.97 -4.45 6.01
CA CYS A 62 -7.39 -3.05 6.13
C CYS A 62 -7.44 -2.65 7.61
N THR A 63 -6.53 -1.78 8.05
CA THR A 63 -6.41 -1.41 9.47
C THR A 63 -5.65 -0.10 9.67
N GLY A 64 -5.93 0.58 10.78
CA GLY A 64 -5.12 1.67 11.32
C GLY A 64 -4.84 2.83 10.35
N SER A 65 -3.72 3.50 10.60
CA SER A 65 -3.16 4.53 9.72
C SER A 65 -1.81 4.05 9.17
N LEU A 66 -1.37 4.64 8.06
CA LEU A 66 -0.12 4.26 7.39
C LEU A 66 1.09 4.26 8.34
N THR A 67 1.28 5.33 9.12
CA THR A 67 2.42 5.44 10.04
C THR A 67 2.24 4.53 11.25
N THR A 68 1.02 4.38 11.77
CA THR A 68 0.72 3.43 12.86
C THR A 68 1.07 2.00 12.44
N ASN A 69 0.68 1.62 11.22
CA ASN A 69 0.98 0.31 10.66
C ASN A 69 2.49 0.12 10.42
N LEU A 70 3.19 1.16 9.97
CA LEU A 70 4.65 1.14 9.86
C LEU A 70 5.30 0.86 11.22
N HIS A 71 4.85 1.53 12.29
CA HIS A 71 5.33 1.24 13.63
C HIS A 71 5.08 -0.20 14.03
N LEU A 72 3.88 -0.73 13.77
CA LEU A 72 3.51 -2.10 14.09
C LEU A 72 4.39 -3.13 13.36
N MET A 73 4.64 -2.91 12.07
CA MET A 73 5.55 -3.75 11.29
C MET A 73 6.99 -3.65 11.82
N MET A 74 7.47 -2.45 12.14
CA MET A 74 8.80 -2.28 12.72
C MET A 74 8.93 -2.91 14.11
N THR A 75 7.93 -2.78 14.98
CA THR A 75 7.92 -3.44 16.29
C THR A 75 7.94 -4.98 16.16
N THR A 76 7.48 -5.51 15.03
CA THR A 76 7.51 -6.94 14.72
C THR A 76 8.87 -7.38 14.15
N PHE A 77 9.36 -6.64 13.16
CA PHE A 77 10.46 -7.06 12.29
C PHE A 77 11.81 -6.44 12.62
N TYR A 78 11.84 -5.24 13.19
CA TYR A 78 13.07 -4.61 13.64
C TYR A 78 13.53 -5.29 14.93
N ARG A 79 14.45 -6.26 14.78
CA ARG A 79 15.07 -7.01 15.87
C ARG A 79 16.59 -6.76 15.85
N PRO A 80 17.04 -5.56 16.22
CA PRO A 80 18.45 -5.21 16.14
C PRO A 80 19.30 -6.07 17.10
N THR A 81 20.53 -6.35 16.69
CA THR A 81 21.58 -7.00 17.48
C THR A 81 22.79 -6.08 17.56
N LYS A 82 23.80 -6.44 18.38
CA LYS A 82 25.05 -5.65 18.47
C LYS A 82 25.75 -5.49 17.12
N GLN A 83 25.69 -6.51 16.27
CA GLN A 83 26.36 -6.52 14.98
C GLN A 83 25.48 -5.97 13.85
N ARG A 84 24.16 -6.15 13.95
CA ARG A 84 23.20 -5.85 12.87
C ARG A 84 22.01 -5.07 13.42
N TYR A 85 22.02 -3.76 13.22
CA TYR A 85 20.99 -2.86 13.76
C TYR A 85 20.60 -1.74 12.81
N LYS A 86 21.28 -1.55 11.68
CA LYS A 86 21.00 -0.42 10.80
C LYS A 86 19.66 -0.57 10.08
N ILE A 87 18.95 0.54 9.90
CA ILE A 87 17.76 0.67 9.06
C ILE A 87 18.18 1.41 7.79
N LEU A 88 18.07 0.76 6.63
CA LEU A 88 18.41 1.34 5.33
C LEU A 88 17.17 1.97 4.67
N PHE A 89 17.28 3.23 4.26
CA PHE A 89 16.21 3.98 3.57
C PHE A 89 16.77 5.14 2.74
N GLU A 90 15.92 5.83 1.98
CA GLU A 90 16.30 6.98 1.16
C GLU A 90 16.39 8.29 1.95
N LYS A 91 17.38 9.13 1.63
CA LYS A 91 17.46 10.49 2.13
C LYS A 91 16.26 11.31 1.64
N ASN A 92 15.81 12.22 2.51
CA ASN A 92 14.59 13.01 2.33
C ASN A 92 13.37 12.09 2.14
N CYS A 93 13.31 11.01 2.93
CA CYS A 93 12.10 10.22 3.09
C CYS A 93 10.96 11.09 3.66
N PHE A 94 9.73 10.58 3.61
CA PHE A 94 8.60 11.36 4.09
C PHE A 94 8.76 11.64 5.60
N PRO A 95 8.43 12.85 6.11
CA PRO A 95 8.76 13.23 7.50
C PRO A 95 8.28 12.24 8.56
N SER A 96 7.07 11.68 8.40
CA SER A 96 6.55 10.68 9.33
C SER A 96 7.34 9.36 9.32
N ASP A 97 7.91 8.97 8.17
CA ASP A 97 8.75 7.78 8.06
C ASP A 97 10.04 7.99 8.86
N MET A 98 10.68 9.17 8.71
CA MET A 98 11.86 9.54 9.49
C MET A 98 11.58 9.51 11.00
N TYR A 99 10.42 10.00 11.44
CA TYR A 99 10.01 9.95 12.85
C TYR A 99 9.81 8.51 13.33
N ALA A 100 9.19 7.63 12.52
CA ALA A 100 9.02 6.23 12.85
C ALA A 100 10.38 5.52 12.99
N PHE A 101 11.31 5.74 12.06
CA PHE A 101 12.63 5.13 12.10
C PHE A 101 13.44 5.61 13.32
N THR A 102 13.43 6.92 13.57
CA THR A 102 14.12 7.53 14.70
C THR A 102 13.60 7.02 16.04
N SER A 103 12.28 6.96 16.20
CA SER A 103 11.68 6.49 17.45
C SER A 103 11.87 5.00 17.68
N GLN A 104 11.83 4.17 16.63
CA GLN A 104 12.13 2.74 16.73
C GLN A 104 13.59 2.47 17.11
N ALA A 105 14.55 3.22 16.54
CA ALA A 105 15.95 3.14 16.96
C ALA A 105 16.13 3.51 18.44
N LYS A 106 15.54 4.63 18.87
CA LYS A 106 15.60 5.08 20.28
C LYS A 106 14.93 4.09 21.24
N LEU A 107 13.80 3.49 20.85
CA LEU A 107 13.10 2.49 21.66
C LEU A 107 13.98 1.26 21.96
N HIS A 108 14.93 0.95 21.06
CA HIS A 108 15.91 -0.12 21.23
C HIS A 108 17.24 0.35 21.83
N GLY A 109 17.30 1.57 22.38
CA GLY A 109 18.50 2.13 23.02
C GLY A 109 19.64 2.48 22.05
N LEU A 110 19.35 2.62 20.75
CA LEU A 110 20.33 2.95 19.72
C LEU A 110 20.36 4.46 19.44
N ASP A 111 21.54 5.00 19.15
CA ASP A 111 21.66 6.37 18.61
C ASP A 111 21.16 6.37 17.15
N PRO A 112 20.15 7.17 16.80
CA PRO A 112 19.69 7.30 15.41
C PRO A 112 20.80 7.67 14.42
N LYS A 113 21.86 8.38 14.83
CA LYS A 113 22.97 8.72 13.94
C LYS A 113 23.70 7.48 13.40
N ASP A 114 23.77 6.43 14.21
CA ASP A 114 24.44 5.18 13.84
C ASP A 114 23.47 4.16 13.26
N ALA A 115 22.24 4.13 13.78
CA ALA A 115 21.23 3.16 13.39
C ALA A 115 20.51 3.51 12.08
N LEU A 116 20.46 4.78 11.68
CA LEU A 116 19.76 5.22 10.47
C LEU A 116 20.72 5.40 9.30
N LEU A 117 20.69 4.46 8.36
CA LEU A 117 21.52 4.47 7.16
C LEU A 117 20.74 5.10 6.00
N MET A 118 20.97 6.38 5.77
CA MET A 118 20.30 7.18 4.73
C MET A 118 21.07 7.17 3.41
N MET A 119 20.44 6.76 2.32
CA MET A 119 21.01 6.80 0.98
C MET A 119 20.72 8.12 0.26
N SER A 120 21.77 8.78 -0.25
CA SER A 120 21.64 9.97 -1.08
C SER A 120 21.96 9.66 -2.55
N PRO A 121 21.29 10.31 -3.52
CA PRO A 121 21.77 10.32 -4.90
C PRO A 121 23.22 10.80 -5.00
N ARG A 122 23.90 10.41 -6.07
CA ARG A 122 25.24 10.92 -6.38
C ARG A 122 25.18 12.44 -6.63
N PRO A 123 26.29 13.18 -6.48
CA PRO A 123 26.32 14.61 -6.79
C PRO A 123 25.81 14.90 -8.21
N GLY A 124 24.86 15.83 -8.33
CA GLY A 124 24.22 16.17 -9.60
C GLY A 124 23.03 15.29 -10.00
N GLU A 125 22.71 14.25 -9.22
CA GLU A 125 21.58 13.36 -9.49
C GLU A 125 20.41 13.60 -8.51
N TYR A 126 19.21 13.26 -8.94
CA TYR A 126 17.99 13.40 -8.14
C TYR A 126 17.44 12.04 -7.66
N THR A 127 17.82 10.95 -8.33
CA THR A 127 17.34 9.59 -8.08
C THR A 127 18.47 8.69 -7.59
N LEU A 128 18.12 7.63 -6.85
CA LEU A 128 19.09 6.63 -6.42
C LEU A 128 19.32 5.62 -7.54
N ARG A 129 20.56 5.30 -7.86
CA ARG A 129 20.85 4.25 -8.82
C ARG A 129 20.70 2.87 -8.17
N THR A 130 20.17 1.91 -8.93
CA THR A 130 19.96 0.54 -8.44
C THR A 130 21.25 -0.08 -7.94
N GLU A 131 22.34 0.06 -8.70
CA GLU A 131 23.64 -0.49 -8.35
C GLU A 131 24.19 0.05 -7.02
N ASP A 132 23.91 1.32 -6.69
CA ASP A 132 24.33 1.92 -5.42
C ASP A 132 23.55 1.33 -4.25
N ILE A 133 22.25 1.09 -4.43
CA ILE A 133 21.38 0.47 -3.43
C ILE A 133 21.88 -0.96 -3.14
N LEU A 134 22.05 -1.77 -4.18
CA LEU A 134 22.47 -3.17 -4.03
C LEU A 134 23.87 -3.28 -3.41
N SER A 135 24.80 -2.42 -3.84
CA SER A 135 26.15 -2.29 -3.28
C SER A 135 26.14 -1.87 -1.80
N THR A 136 25.21 -1.01 -1.39
CA THR A 136 25.06 -0.62 0.02
C THR A 136 24.56 -1.80 0.86
N ILE A 137 23.57 -2.56 0.37
CA ILE A 137 23.07 -3.76 1.06
C ILE A 137 24.19 -4.78 1.28
N HIS A 138 25.05 -4.98 0.28
CA HIS A 138 26.20 -5.89 0.38
C HIS A 138 27.21 -5.49 1.46
N ARG A 139 27.50 -4.18 1.59
CA ARG A 139 28.63 -3.68 2.40
C ARG A 139 28.28 -3.39 3.86
N GLU A 140 26.99 -3.21 4.15
CA GLU A 140 26.53 -2.69 5.43
C GLU A 140 25.81 -3.77 6.26
N SER A 141 25.95 -3.69 7.58
CA SER A 141 25.25 -4.60 8.50
C SER A 141 23.84 -4.11 8.82
N ILE A 142 22.90 -4.42 7.92
CA ILE A 142 21.52 -3.92 7.94
C ILE A 142 20.59 -4.94 8.58
N ALA A 143 19.76 -4.49 9.53
CA ALA A 143 18.70 -5.30 10.11
C ALA A 143 17.42 -5.22 9.27
N LEU A 144 17.10 -4.01 8.79
CA LEU A 144 15.83 -3.72 8.15
C LEU A 144 16.02 -2.75 6.98
N ILE A 145 15.48 -3.09 5.83
CA ILE A 145 15.44 -2.24 4.64
C ILE A 145 14.00 -1.74 4.49
N ILE A 146 13.80 -0.41 4.42
CA ILE A 146 12.50 0.20 4.13
C ILE A 146 12.70 1.32 3.12
N PHE A 147 12.34 1.06 1.87
CA PHE A 147 12.22 2.08 0.83
C PHE A 147 10.74 2.33 0.49
N PRO A 148 10.39 3.48 -0.10
CA PRO A 148 9.09 3.62 -0.73
C PRO A 148 9.06 2.81 -2.02
N GLY A 149 7.87 2.34 -2.42
CA GLY A 149 7.72 1.77 -3.78
C GLY A 149 7.91 2.83 -4.87
N VAL A 150 7.42 4.05 -4.60
CA VAL A 150 7.62 5.24 -5.44
C VAL A 150 8.05 6.42 -4.57
N LYS A 151 9.14 7.11 -4.90
CA LYS A 151 9.56 8.29 -4.14
C LYS A 151 8.59 9.44 -4.36
N PHE A 152 8.00 9.96 -3.27
CA PHE A 152 6.94 10.98 -3.38
C PHE A 152 7.38 12.29 -4.04
N TYR A 153 8.67 12.65 -3.91
CA TYR A 153 9.20 13.90 -4.44
C TYR A 153 9.68 13.77 -5.90
N THR A 154 10.39 12.70 -6.24
CA THR A 154 11.01 12.54 -7.56
C THR A 154 10.21 11.66 -8.52
N GLY A 155 9.20 10.93 -8.02
CA GLY A 155 8.45 9.96 -8.80
C GLY A 155 9.23 8.67 -9.13
N GLN A 156 10.45 8.50 -8.59
CA GLN A 156 11.26 7.32 -8.85
C GLN A 156 10.57 6.05 -8.36
N VAL A 157 10.38 5.07 -9.24
CA VAL A 157 10.00 3.71 -8.87
C VAL A 157 11.25 2.95 -8.41
N PHE A 158 11.22 2.37 -7.22
CA PHE A 158 12.33 1.57 -6.71
C PHE A 158 12.26 0.13 -7.21
N PRO A 159 13.40 -0.54 -7.46
CA PRO A 159 13.43 -1.91 -7.94
C PRO A 159 13.16 -2.92 -6.81
N MET A 160 11.91 -2.97 -6.33
CA MET A 160 11.49 -3.71 -5.12
C MET A 160 11.91 -5.18 -5.16
N LYS A 161 11.70 -5.88 -6.29
CA LYS A 161 12.11 -7.29 -6.46
C LYS A 161 13.61 -7.50 -6.24
N GLN A 162 14.44 -6.63 -6.81
CA GLN A 162 15.91 -6.76 -6.73
C GLN A 162 16.42 -6.42 -5.33
N ILE A 163 15.86 -5.37 -4.71
CA ILE A 163 16.17 -4.98 -3.33
C ILE A 163 15.82 -6.11 -2.36
N THR A 164 14.65 -6.72 -2.53
CA THR A 164 14.19 -7.85 -1.69
C THR A 164 15.11 -9.04 -1.81
N MET A 165 15.37 -9.49 -3.04
CA MET A 165 16.25 -10.62 -3.32
C MET A 165 17.65 -10.42 -2.72
N VAL A 166 18.27 -9.26 -2.91
CA VAL A 166 19.61 -8.98 -2.37
C VAL A 166 19.56 -8.79 -0.84
N GLY A 167 18.54 -8.12 -0.31
CA GLY A 167 18.36 -7.97 1.14
C GLY A 167 18.31 -9.33 1.86
N HIS A 168 17.54 -10.28 1.31
CA HIS A 168 17.44 -11.64 1.84
C HIS A 168 18.75 -12.42 1.77
N GLN A 169 19.55 -12.26 0.72
CA GLN A 169 20.90 -12.86 0.63
C GLN A 169 21.81 -12.45 1.80
N TYR A 170 21.61 -11.25 2.35
CA TYR A 170 22.34 -10.72 3.51
C TYR A 170 21.54 -10.80 4.82
N SER A 171 20.48 -11.61 4.86
CA SER A 171 19.60 -11.82 6.02
C SER A 171 18.97 -10.54 6.56
N CYS A 172 18.72 -9.55 5.70
CA CYS A 172 17.93 -8.37 6.04
C CYS A 172 16.44 -8.71 5.95
N VAL A 173 15.63 -8.13 6.83
CA VAL A 173 14.18 -8.02 6.55
C VAL A 173 13.97 -6.85 5.60
N VAL A 174 13.12 -7.02 4.59
CA VAL A 174 12.86 -6.05 3.52
C VAL A 174 11.38 -5.72 3.46
N GLY A 175 11.04 -4.53 3.94
CA GLY A 175 9.70 -3.97 3.82
C GLY A 175 9.65 -2.78 2.88
N PHE A 176 8.45 -2.41 2.44
CA PHE A 176 8.25 -1.20 1.64
C PHE A 176 7.13 -0.31 2.17
N LYS A 177 7.24 0.98 1.86
CA LYS A 177 6.20 1.98 2.10
C LYS A 177 5.50 2.31 0.78
N LEU A 178 4.30 1.78 0.56
CA LEU A 178 3.66 1.78 -0.76
C LEU A 178 2.59 2.87 -0.95
N ALA A 179 2.58 3.89 -0.10
CA ALA A 179 1.58 4.97 -0.15
C ALA A 179 1.38 5.64 -1.54
N PRO A 180 2.43 5.99 -2.30
CA PRO A 180 2.28 6.46 -3.69
C PRO A 180 2.35 5.35 -4.75
N ALA A 181 2.43 4.07 -4.36
CA ALA A 181 2.60 2.94 -5.27
C ALA A 181 1.29 2.14 -5.46
N VAL A 182 0.57 1.80 -4.39
CA VAL A 182 -0.67 1.01 -4.47
C VAL A 182 -1.74 1.78 -5.26
N GLY A 183 -2.29 1.15 -6.30
CA GLY A 183 -3.25 1.75 -7.24
C GLY A 183 -2.64 2.76 -8.23
N ASN A 184 -1.30 2.82 -8.31
CA ASN A 184 -0.57 3.67 -9.25
C ASN A 184 0.34 2.85 -10.18
N ILE A 185 1.12 1.91 -9.63
CA ILE A 185 1.98 1.00 -10.38
C ILE A 185 1.57 -0.45 -10.12
N VAL A 186 1.92 -1.36 -11.04
CA VAL A 186 1.73 -2.79 -10.83
C VAL A 186 2.67 -3.29 -9.74
N LEU A 187 2.12 -4.07 -8.81
CA LEU A 187 2.82 -4.64 -7.68
C LEU A 187 2.62 -6.15 -7.68
N GLU A 188 3.67 -6.89 -7.31
CA GLU A 188 3.66 -8.35 -7.27
C GLU A 188 4.31 -8.83 -5.95
N LEU A 189 3.81 -8.34 -4.81
CA LEU A 189 4.54 -8.37 -3.54
C LEU A 189 4.85 -9.78 -3.04
N ASN A 190 3.87 -10.69 -3.16
CA ASN A 190 4.07 -12.10 -2.79
C ASN A 190 5.15 -12.75 -3.70
N SER A 191 5.03 -12.62 -5.02
CA SER A 191 6.03 -13.21 -5.95
C SER A 191 7.43 -12.59 -5.80
N TRP A 192 7.51 -11.34 -5.36
CA TRP A 192 8.76 -10.65 -5.08
C TRP A 192 9.35 -10.99 -3.71
N LYS A 193 8.64 -11.78 -2.90
CA LYS A 193 9.01 -12.17 -1.53
C LYS A 193 9.20 -10.97 -0.59
N VAL A 194 8.47 -9.88 -0.81
CA VAL A 194 8.51 -8.72 0.11
C VAL A 194 8.08 -9.20 1.50
N ASP A 195 8.76 -8.83 2.59
CA ASP A 195 8.41 -9.36 3.92
C ASP A 195 7.13 -8.75 4.47
N PHE A 196 7.01 -7.42 4.34
CA PHE A 196 5.83 -6.68 4.72
C PHE A 196 5.73 -5.37 3.94
N ASP A 197 4.53 -4.78 3.92
CA ASP A 197 4.37 -3.43 3.41
C ASP A 197 3.23 -2.68 4.13
N CYS A 198 3.27 -1.34 4.06
CA CYS A 198 2.20 -0.47 4.53
C CYS A 198 1.85 0.60 3.48
N TRP A 199 0.56 0.87 3.29
CA TRP A 199 0.06 1.95 2.43
C TRP A 199 -1.11 2.72 3.04
N CYS A 200 -1.39 3.89 2.46
CA CYS A 200 -2.62 4.64 2.74
C CYS A 200 -3.61 4.49 1.60
N SER A 201 -4.91 4.60 1.89
CA SER A 201 -5.97 4.52 0.88
C SER A 201 -6.44 5.89 0.35
N TYR A 202 -6.08 6.99 1.03
CA TYR A 202 -6.56 8.32 0.67
C TYR A 202 -5.88 8.94 -0.56
N LYS A 203 -4.83 8.31 -1.11
CA LYS A 203 -4.10 8.77 -2.30
C LYS A 203 -4.71 8.22 -3.59
N TYR A 204 -4.04 7.29 -4.25
CA TYR A 204 -4.48 6.73 -5.52
C TYR A 204 -5.71 5.82 -5.39
N LEU A 205 -6.00 5.32 -4.18
CA LEU A 205 -7.19 4.51 -3.90
C LEU A 205 -8.44 5.34 -3.60
N ASN A 206 -8.36 6.68 -3.62
CA ASN A 206 -9.51 7.57 -3.60
C ASN A 206 -10.46 7.39 -2.39
N ALA A 207 -9.94 6.96 -1.24
CA ALA A 207 -10.76 6.62 -0.08
C ALA A 207 -11.17 7.82 0.82
N GLY A 208 -10.77 9.04 0.47
CA GLY A 208 -11.06 10.25 1.26
C GLY A 208 -10.05 10.52 2.38
N PRO A 209 -10.08 11.71 3.00
CA PRO A 209 -9.02 12.20 3.89
C PRO A 209 -8.91 11.33 5.16
N GLY A 210 -7.69 10.90 5.49
CA GLY A 210 -7.43 10.12 6.71
C GLY A 210 -8.06 8.72 6.72
N ALA A 211 -8.50 8.23 5.55
CA ALA A 211 -9.10 6.92 5.44
C ALA A 211 -8.15 5.79 5.87
N ILE A 212 -8.76 4.67 6.25
CA ILE A 212 -8.10 3.47 6.78
C ILE A 212 -6.95 3.00 5.88
N ALA A 213 -5.83 2.65 6.50
CA ALA A 213 -4.65 2.16 5.81
C ALA A 213 -4.76 0.65 5.49
N GLY A 214 -3.75 0.14 4.81
CA GLY A 214 -3.58 -1.30 4.63
C GLY A 214 -2.18 -1.75 5.03
N ILE A 215 -2.09 -3.03 5.35
CA ILE A 215 -0.84 -3.77 5.54
C ILE A 215 -0.83 -5.01 4.69
N PHE A 216 0.36 -5.40 4.29
CA PHE A 216 0.68 -6.70 3.72
C PHE A 216 1.70 -7.38 4.63
N LEU A 217 1.54 -8.68 4.83
CA LEU A 217 2.46 -9.55 5.52
C LEU A 217 2.58 -10.83 4.70
N HIS A 218 3.78 -11.14 4.27
CA HIS A 218 4.03 -12.32 3.44
C HIS A 218 3.75 -13.61 4.23
N GLU A 219 3.14 -14.60 3.57
CA GLU A 219 2.69 -15.87 4.17
C GLU A 219 3.80 -16.66 4.87
N ASP A 220 5.05 -16.55 4.40
CA ASP A 220 6.25 -17.12 5.03
C ASP A 220 6.39 -16.73 6.53
N TRP A 221 5.79 -15.62 6.95
CA TRP A 221 5.79 -15.15 8.35
C TRP A 221 4.59 -15.63 9.18
N PHE A 222 3.68 -16.44 8.63
CA PHE A 222 2.42 -16.81 9.31
C PHE A 222 2.59 -17.74 10.52
N ASN A 223 3.70 -18.48 10.56
CA ASN A 223 3.95 -19.49 11.59
C ASN A 223 5.13 -19.12 12.50
N ASP A 224 5.70 -17.91 12.38
CA ASP A 224 6.79 -17.46 13.25
C ASP A 224 6.25 -16.95 14.60
N SER A 225 6.24 -17.84 15.59
CA SER A 225 5.78 -17.53 16.96
C SER A 225 6.66 -16.53 17.72
N THR A 226 7.85 -16.18 17.20
CA THR A 226 8.75 -15.19 17.81
C THR A 226 8.40 -13.75 17.41
N LYS A 227 7.52 -13.60 16.41
CA LYS A 227 6.96 -12.33 15.96
C LYS A 227 5.65 -12.06 16.69
N ILE A 228 5.14 -10.82 16.59
CA ILE A 228 3.91 -10.41 17.28
C ILE A 228 2.80 -11.42 16.94
N GLY A 229 2.31 -12.13 17.97
CA GLY A 229 1.38 -13.26 17.85
C GLY A 229 1.66 -14.39 18.86
N GLY A 230 2.93 -14.64 19.21
CA GLY A 230 3.31 -15.63 20.23
C GLY A 230 2.94 -17.09 19.90
N PRO A 231 3.31 -18.06 20.75
CA PRO A 231 3.03 -19.49 20.52
C PRO A 231 1.54 -19.87 20.57
N ASN A 232 0.67 -18.98 21.06
CA ASN A 232 -0.78 -19.15 21.09
C ASN A 232 -1.52 -18.26 20.06
N GLY A 233 -0.78 -17.53 19.21
CA GLY A 233 -1.36 -16.84 18.07
C GLY A 233 -1.90 -17.88 17.10
N ARG A 234 -3.22 -18.05 17.02
CA ARG A 234 -3.86 -19.03 16.14
C ARG A 234 -3.34 -18.87 14.71
N SER A 235 -2.44 -19.78 14.26
CA SER A 235 -2.05 -20.26 12.90
C SER A 235 -2.17 -19.35 11.66
N ARG A 236 -2.46 -18.06 11.81
CA ARG A 236 -2.73 -17.11 10.75
C ARG A 236 -2.39 -15.75 11.34
N SER A 237 -1.18 -15.26 11.13
CA SER A 237 -0.71 -13.97 11.70
C SER A 237 -1.60 -12.78 11.29
N VAL A 238 -2.27 -12.87 10.14
CA VAL A 238 -3.30 -11.90 9.72
C VAL A 238 -4.62 -12.06 10.47
N PHE A 239 -4.88 -13.22 11.08
CA PHE A 239 -5.89 -13.39 12.13
C PHE A 239 -5.43 -12.99 13.53
N PHE A 240 -4.14 -12.77 13.82
CA PHE A 240 -3.79 -12.01 15.02
C PHE A 240 -4.15 -10.54 14.83
N PHE A 241 -3.99 -10.02 13.60
CA PHE A 241 -4.61 -8.76 13.19
C PHE A 241 -6.14 -8.86 13.21
N ARG A 242 -6.81 -9.86 12.61
CA ARG A 242 -8.28 -10.07 12.78
C ARG A 242 -8.70 -10.41 14.22
N GLY A 243 -7.79 -10.83 15.07
CA GLY A 243 -8.02 -11.41 16.40
C GLY A 243 -7.95 -10.33 17.46
N LEU A 244 -6.96 -9.44 17.41
CA LEU A 244 -7.01 -8.13 18.06
C LEU A 244 -8.23 -7.32 17.58
N LEU A 245 -8.63 -7.46 16.31
CA LEU A 245 -9.84 -6.85 15.74
C LEU A 245 -11.16 -7.58 16.12
N ASN A 246 -11.14 -8.83 16.59
CA ASN A 246 -12.35 -9.57 17.02
C ASN A 246 -12.45 -9.77 18.54
N SER A 247 -11.36 -9.58 19.30
CA SER A 247 -11.33 -9.83 20.74
C SER A 247 -11.42 -8.58 21.60
N GLY A 248 -11.63 -7.39 21.02
CA GLY A 248 -11.92 -6.16 21.77
C GLY A 248 -10.83 -5.67 22.73
N TYR A 249 -9.62 -6.25 22.69
CA TYR A 249 -8.55 -5.93 23.66
C TYR A 249 -7.49 -4.96 23.15
N PHE A 250 -7.48 -4.62 21.85
CA PHE A 250 -6.80 -3.43 21.32
C PHE A 250 -7.52 -2.90 20.06
N GLU A 251 -8.77 -2.47 20.22
CA GLU A 251 -9.31 -1.39 19.37
C GLU A 251 -8.82 -0.06 19.95
N ILE A 252 -7.77 0.54 19.37
CA ILE A 252 -7.52 1.98 19.64
C ILE A 252 -8.46 2.83 18.79
N GLN A 253 -9.06 2.27 17.73
CA GLN A 253 -10.21 2.81 17.01
C GLN A 253 -10.83 1.68 16.19
N LEU A 254 -12.15 1.49 16.29
CA LEU A 254 -12.92 0.80 15.25
C LEU A 254 -12.43 1.30 13.88
N PRO A 255 -12.31 0.45 12.84
CA PRO A 255 -12.28 0.96 11.47
C PRO A 255 -13.39 1.99 11.38
N SER A 256 -13.12 3.22 10.96
CA SER A 256 -14.23 4.10 10.64
C SER A 256 -15.03 3.36 9.58
N TYR A 257 -16.19 2.80 9.94
CA TYR A 257 -16.98 1.93 9.08
C TYR A 257 -17.37 2.67 7.80
N CYS A 258 -17.63 3.97 7.97
CA CYS A 258 -17.68 4.98 6.93
C CYS A 258 -16.43 4.96 6.04
N SER A 259 -15.22 5.03 6.60
CA SER A 259 -13.97 4.96 5.81
C SER A 259 -13.77 3.61 5.11
N SER A 260 -14.18 2.48 5.70
CA SER A 260 -13.98 1.15 5.12
C SER A 260 -14.87 0.93 3.89
N ASN A 261 -16.10 1.44 3.90
CA ASN A 261 -16.99 1.41 2.74
C ASN A 261 -16.55 2.35 1.61
N VAL A 262 -16.03 3.52 1.98
CA VAL A 262 -15.45 4.46 1.00
C VAL A 262 -14.17 3.90 0.40
N THR A 263 -13.39 3.20 1.22
CA THR A 263 -12.20 2.45 0.80
C THR A 263 -12.59 1.34 -0.20
N ASN A 264 -13.62 0.55 0.10
CA ASN A 264 -14.12 -0.49 -0.80
C ASN A 264 -14.55 0.06 -2.18
N THR A 265 -15.27 1.19 -2.21
CA THR A 265 -15.72 1.79 -3.48
C THR A 265 -14.62 2.47 -4.29
N GLY A 266 -13.70 3.16 -3.62
CA GLY A 266 -12.49 3.69 -4.27
C GLY A 266 -11.65 2.58 -4.88
N GLN A 267 -11.41 1.51 -4.13
CA GLN A 267 -10.61 0.36 -4.55
C GLN A 267 -11.25 -0.45 -5.69
N ASN A 268 -12.55 -0.74 -5.61
CA ASN A 268 -13.24 -1.46 -6.68
C ASN A 268 -13.22 -0.66 -8.00
N SER A 269 -13.21 0.66 -7.92
CA SER A 269 -13.08 1.52 -9.10
C SER A 269 -11.68 1.38 -9.73
N VAL A 270 -10.63 1.38 -8.91
CA VAL A 270 -9.24 1.21 -9.35
C VAL A 270 -9.00 -0.20 -9.90
N ALA A 271 -9.38 -1.24 -9.15
CA ALA A 271 -9.23 -2.64 -9.57
C ALA A 271 -10.00 -2.93 -10.87
N ARG A 272 -11.20 -2.33 -11.06
CA ARG A 272 -11.95 -2.44 -12.31
C ARG A 272 -11.22 -1.78 -13.47
N ILE A 273 -10.64 -0.59 -13.28
CA ILE A 273 -9.83 0.09 -14.31
C ILE A 273 -8.58 -0.75 -14.66
N GLU A 274 -7.91 -1.33 -13.68
CA GLU A 274 -6.75 -2.18 -13.91
C GLU A 274 -7.12 -3.48 -14.63
N SER A 275 -8.21 -4.16 -14.26
CA SER A 275 -8.70 -5.35 -14.97
C SER A 275 -9.05 -5.05 -16.44
N MET A 276 -9.61 -3.87 -16.73
CA MET A 276 -9.87 -3.41 -18.10
C MET A 276 -8.58 -3.17 -18.88
N ARG A 277 -7.48 -2.78 -18.22
CA ARG A 277 -6.14 -2.62 -18.84
C ARG A 277 -5.41 -3.95 -19.00
N ALA A 278 -5.61 -4.90 -18.09
CA ALA A 278 -5.00 -6.23 -18.10
C ALA A 278 -5.69 -7.22 -19.06
N THR A 279 -6.86 -6.87 -19.60
CA THR A 279 -7.50 -7.67 -20.65
C THR A 279 -6.71 -7.48 -21.95
N PRO A 280 -6.14 -8.54 -22.56
CA PRO A 280 -5.42 -8.38 -23.82
C PRO A 280 -6.41 -7.89 -24.87
N PHE A 281 -6.15 -6.69 -25.41
CA PHE A 281 -6.82 -6.23 -26.61
C PHE A 281 -6.58 -7.29 -27.67
N ARG A 282 -7.60 -8.10 -28.00
CA ARG A 282 -7.58 -8.95 -29.19
C ARG A 282 -7.30 -8.00 -30.35
N ALA A 283 -6.11 -8.09 -30.91
CA ALA A 283 -5.70 -7.39 -32.10
C ALA A 283 -6.57 -7.88 -33.27
N VAL A 284 -7.74 -7.26 -33.43
CA VAL A 284 -8.54 -7.36 -34.64
C VAL A 284 -8.22 -6.10 -35.44
N ASN A 285 -7.31 -6.24 -36.41
CA ASN A 285 -7.08 -5.36 -37.58
C ASN A 285 -7.66 -3.93 -37.49
N SER A 286 -7.15 -3.11 -36.57
CA SER A 286 -7.63 -1.74 -36.35
C SER A 286 -6.85 -0.68 -37.15
N VAL A 287 -5.79 -1.05 -37.86
CA VAL A 287 -4.98 -0.10 -38.67
C VAL A 287 -5.81 0.51 -39.80
N ALA A 288 -6.61 -0.30 -40.52
CA ALA A 288 -7.45 0.19 -41.61
C ALA A 288 -8.59 1.12 -41.13
N ARG A 289 -9.09 0.94 -39.91
CA ARG A 289 -10.16 1.77 -39.34
C ARG A 289 -9.64 3.11 -38.82
N ILE A 290 -8.42 3.14 -38.29
CA ILE A 290 -7.76 4.38 -37.83
C ILE A 290 -7.35 5.25 -39.02
N GLU A 291 -6.88 4.66 -40.13
CA GLU A 291 -6.57 5.44 -41.34
C GLU A 291 -7.82 6.00 -42.03
N SER A 292 -8.90 5.21 -42.09
CA SER A 292 -10.21 5.69 -42.56
C SER A 292 -10.73 6.87 -41.72
N MET A 293 -10.63 6.81 -40.39
CA MET A 293 -11.05 7.91 -39.52
C MET A 293 -10.16 9.16 -39.63
N ARG A 294 -8.85 8.99 -39.89
CA ARG A 294 -7.94 10.12 -40.14
C ARG A 294 -8.29 10.86 -41.43
N ALA A 295 -8.62 10.14 -42.51
CA ALA A 295 -9.02 10.76 -43.77
C ALA A 295 -10.31 11.58 -43.60
N THR A 296 -11.32 11.03 -42.92
CA THR A 296 -12.60 11.74 -42.69
C THR A 296 -12.43 12.97 -41.78
N LEU A 297 -11.53 12.91 -40.79
CA LEU A 297 -11.26 14.05 -39.90
C LEU A 297 -10.48 15.17 -40.62
N PHE A 298 -9.59 14.83 -41.55
CA PHE A 298 -8.84 15.81 -42.35
C PHE A 298 -9.76 16.56 -43.33
N THR A 299 -10.67 15.85 -44.00
CA THR A 299 -11.65 16.49 -44.90
C THR A 299 -12.63 17.39 -44.15
N ALA A 300 -13.01 17.02 -42.92
CA ALA A 300 -13.86 17.85 -42.07
C ALA A 300 -13.16 19.12 -41.56
N LEU A 301 -11.85 19.05 -41.28
CA LEU A 301 -11.05 20.20 -40.84
C LEU A 301 -10.75 21.18 -41.98
N GLU A 302 -10.54 20.71 -43.22
CA GLU A 302 -10.40 21.60 -44.38
C GLU A 302 -11.71 22.33 -44.72
N ALA A 303 -12.87 21.66 -44.55
CA ALA A 303 -14.17 22.29 -44.73
C ALA A 303 -14.46 23.39 -43.69
N LEU A 304 -13.92 23.26 -42.46
CA LEU A 304 -14.04 24.27 -41.40
C LEU A 304 -13.05 25.44 -41.55
N ALA A 305 -11.87 25.21 -42.14
CA ALA A 305 -10.87 26.26 -42.37
C ALA A 305 -11.30 27.27 -43.46
N GLY A 306 -12.21 26.90 -44.36
CA GLY A 306 -12.81 27.80 -45.35
C GLY A 306 -13.85 28.78 -44.78
N TYR A 307 -14.33 28.55 -43.54
CA TYR A 307 -15.41 29.35 -42.93
C TYR A 307 -14.91 30.54 -42.08
N PHE A 308 -13.59 30.68 -41.89
CA PHE A 308 -12.97 31.79 -41.14
C PHE A 308 -11.99 32.61 -42.00
N ARG A 309 -12.45 33.01 -43.18
CA ARG A 309 -11.83 34.09 -43.97
C ARG A 309 -12.91 35.07 -44.46
N ILE A 310 -13.33 35.98 -43.57
CA ILE A 310 -13.76 37.36 -43.86
C ILE A 310 -13.25 38.21 -42.70
#